data_AF-A0A432VZ35-F1
#
_entry.id   AF-A0A432VZ35-F1
#
_cell.length_a   1.000
_cell.length_b   1.000
_cell.length_c   1.000
_cell.angle_alpha   90.00
_cell.angle_beta   90.00
_cell.angle_gamma   90.00
#
_symmetry.space_group_name_H-M   'P 1'
#
loop_
_entity.id
_entity.type
_entity.pdbx_description
1 polymer ?
#
loop_
_entity_poly.entity_id
_entity_poly.type
_entity_poly.pdbx_seq_one_letter_code
_entity_poly.pdbx_strand_id
1 'polypeptide(L)'
;MSTTPLYHWLIQLPEPVWLLLLLVVTLIIFFYLDAVRMLRRQAFLAFVYASAGKIRRWLWDSLILRIGYVFIAMIMALLAIIVMAHLHWLEWLVFACGMLSLGIFYRLFSRGLRAEAQPEFLAVVALRLSAWCNLAVMVIALALVQFFWLDLPDTRAFAVSEYVTYAWQQYDLEHASVPVFAILLAVAGTLQDVQWYLLQQASGVALPVTMKIAAWLVVLMIQATKLGVLQLVILGLVSIVTASSGANRQVLRKRLWRRSVLLPIALVFVSYLALTKMPQLWSAASEKGANEVSSASANSNGEPSDPCDRIWANNGAGAGTDVQGKTRRQAELASLESSLSAALQTDHAQAQARLQRDIEMQVAAAYAQAEAGVDAFLDWNFSLAGQYAQLIYLAGASVSQASFADYLSGKMNGFIREPLTPALLAAQQHFNGNMEVEVQRAGQAYQRLFNQFAAQTACLQLPDFDFDPSQYVDKSLVGLGAGAALAARIALAAGTRTATHSGVRRAISAIFTRGVARAGAVTSGGAGAVCGPWAIVCTPAIIATVWLSTDYGLNKADEALNRESMKAEMMAALADEQAETVATLYAFYARILDQFYAELDEHQNRQFNILRDGVR
;
A
#
# COMPACT_ATOMS: atom_id res chain seq x y z
N MET A 1 23.67 7.47 23.82
CA MET A 1 24.24 7.42 25.19
C MET A 1 25.73 7.11 25.06
N SER A 2 26.59 7.49 26.01
CA SER A 2 28.00 7.11 25.94
C SER A 2 28.16 5.59 25.81
N THR A 3 28.83 5.13 24.76
CA THR A 3 29.09 3.71 24.48
C THR A 3 29.84 3.07 25.64
N THR A 4 29.41 1.87 26.06
CA THR A 4 30.02 1.18 27.19
C THR A 4 31.41 0.63 26.82
N PRO A 5 32.35 0.45 27.76
CA PRO A 5 33.62 -0.22 27.46
C PRO A 5 33.43 -1.66 26.97
N LEU A 6 32.30 -2.30 27.33
CA LEU A 6 31.96 -3.66 26.89
C LEU A 6 31.45 -3.69 25.43
N TYR A 7 30.75 -2.65 24.97
CA TYR A 7 30.40 -2.45 23.56
C TYR A 7 31.66 -2.39 22.68
N HIS A 8 32.63 -1.55 23.04
CA HIS A 8 33.89 -1.41 22.29
C HIS A 8 34.68 -2.72 22.24
N TRP A 9 34.78 -3.41 23.38
CA TRP A 9 35.43 -4.72 23.46
C TRP A 9 34.74 -5.77 22.57
N LEU A 10 33.40 -5.81 22.55
CA LEU A 10 32.64 -6.75 21.71
C LEU A 10 32.81 -6.50 20.21
N ILE A 11 32.94 -5.25 19.75
CA ILE A 11 33.13 -4.93 18.32
C ILE A 11 34.55 -5.28 17.84
N GLN A 12 35.53 -5.20 18.74
CA GLN A 12 36.93 -5.56 18.45
C GLN A 12 37.22 -7.07 18.58
N LEU A 13 36.27 -7.90 19.06
CA LEU A 13 36.46 -9.35 19.15
C LEU A 13 36.65 -9.98 17.76
N PRO A 14 37.67 -10.81 17.52
CA PRO A 14 37.79 -11.57 16.28
C PRO A 14 36.59 -12.49 16.05
N GLU A 15 36.14 -12.59 14.80
CA GLU A 15 35.03 -13.44 14.33
C GLU A 15 34.95 -14.85 14.96
N PRO A 16 36.03 -15.65 15.07
CA PRO A 16 35.94 -16.98 15.72
C PRO A 16 35.68 -16.91 17.23
N VAL A 17 36.14 -15.85 17.92
CA VAL A 17 35.81 -15.60 19.34
C VAL A 17 34.35 -15.20 19.47
N TRP A 18 33.84 -14.43 18.50
CA TRP A 18 32.43 -14.05 18.39
C TRP A 18 31.51 -15.26 18.24
N LEU A 19 31.82 -16.15 17.30
CA LEU A 19 31.07 -17.40 17.08
C LEU A 19 31.14 -18.33 18.30
N LEU A 20 32.29 -18.39 18.99
CA LEU A 20 32.42 -19.14 20.24
C LEU A 20 31.55 -18.57 21.37
N LEU A 21 31.52 -17.24 21.54
CA LEU A 21 30.68 -16.55 22.53
C LEU A 21 29.19 -16.82 22.27
N LEU A 22 28.73 -16.61 21.03
CA LEU A 22 27.35 -16.88 20.63
C LEU A 22 26.97 -18.34 20.85
N LEU A 23 27.84 -19.29 20.49
CA LEU A 23 27.62 -20.72 20.70
C LEU A 23 27.52 -21.08 22.19
N VAL A 24 28.40 -20.54 23.05
CA VAL A 24 28.39 -20.80 24.49
C VAL A 24 27.10 -20.28 25.13
N VAL A 25 26.69 -19.04 24.83
CA VAL A 25 25.43 -18.47 25.35
C VAL A 25 24.21 -19.22 24.79
N THR A 26 24.23 -19.63 23.51
CA THR A 26 23.20 -20.47 22.89
C THR A 26 23.04 -21.81 23.63
N LEU A 27 24.15 -22.49 23.93
CA LEU A 27 24.15 -23.74 24.69
C LEU A 27 23.59 -23.55 26.11
N ILE A 28 24.00 -22.50 26.81
CA ILE A 28 23.52 -22.17 28.16
C ILE A 28 21.99 -21.99 28.16
N ILE A 29 21.44 -21.13 27.28
CA ILE A 29 20.01 -20.90 27.18
C ILE A 29 19.27 -22.19 26.76
N PHE A 30 19.84 -22.95 25.82
CA PHE A 30 19.26 -24.21 25.36
C PHE A 30 19.09 -25.25 26.50
N PHE A 31 20.01 -25.35 27.46
CA PHE A 31 19.86 -26.28 28.59
C PHE A 31 18.61 -25.99 29.44
N TYR A 32 18.29 -24.72 29.70
CA TYR A 32 17.06 -24.34 30.40
C TYR A 32 15.81 -24.61 29.54
N LEU A 33 15.84 -24.25 28.26
CA LEU A 33 14.71 -24.48 27.35
C LEU A 33 14.43 -25.97 27.12
N ASP A 34 15.45 -26.83 27.06
CA ASP A 34 15.33 -28.29 26.94
C ASP A 34 14.64 -28.91 28.17
N ALA A 35 14.91 -28.39 29.37
CA ALA A 35 14.25 -28.78 30.62
C ALA A 35 12.78 -28.31 30.68
N VAL A 36 12.51 -27.04 30.38
CA VAL A 36 11.14 -26.49 30.37
C VAL A 36 10.27 -27.13 29.28
N ARG A 37 10.86 -27.47 28.11
CA ARG A 37 10.19 -28.22 27.05
C ARG A 37 9.70 -29.57 27.56
N MET A 38 10.55 -30.33 28.27
CA MET A 38 10.16 -31.64 28.80
C MET A 38 8.96 -31.50 29.74
N LEU A 39 9.00 -30.59 30.71
CA LEU A 39 7.89 -30.40 31.65
C LEU A 39 6.56 -30.09 30.94
N ARG A 40 6.52 -29.05 30.09
CA ARG A 40 5.26 -28.67 29.39
C ARG A 40 4.75 -29.79 28.48
N ARG A 41 5.64 -30.41 27.69
CA ARG A 41 5.26 -31.38 26.65
C ARG A 41 4.93 -32.74 27.22
N GLN A 42 5.65 -33.21 28.25
CA GLN A 42 5.39 -34.51 28.86
C GLN A 42 4.10 -34.49 29.68
N ALA A 43 3.80 -33.39 30.40
CA ALA A 43 2.50 -33.20 31.04
C ALA A 43 1.35 -33.26 30.01
N PHE A 44 1.42 -32.46 28.94
CA PHE A 44 0.40 -32.45 27.89
C PHE A 44 0.25 -33.81 27.18
N LEU A 45 1.36 -34.43 26.75
CA LEU A 45 1.32 -35.73 26.08
C LEU A 45 0.94 -36.89 27.03
N ALA A 46 1.13 -36.76 28.34
CA ALA A 46 0.67 -37.73 29.32
C ALA A 46 -0.84 -37.62 29.59
N PHE A 47 -1.37 -36.39 29.59
CA PHE A 47 -2.80 -36.11 29.77
C PHE A 47 -3.63 -36.44 28.53
N VAL A 48 -3.16 -36.05 27.33
CA VAL A 48 -3.95 -36.15 26.09
C VAL A 48 -3.81 -37.49 25.36
N TYR A 49 -2.68 -38.20 25.49
CA TYR A 49 -2.42 -39.41 24.70
C TYR A 49 -2.12 -40.65 25.54
N ALA A 50 -2.81 -41.75 25.23
CA ALA A 50 -2.57 -43.07 25.79
C ALA A 50 -1.09 -43.50 25.70
N SER A 51 -0.60 -44.16 26.75
CA SER A 51 0.82 -44.53 26.94
C SER A 51 1.41 -45.33 25.77
N ALA A 52 0.65 -46.25 25.19
CA ALA A 52 1.08 -47.08 24.07
C ALA A 52 1.10 -46.36 22.70
N GLY A 53 0.52 -45.16 22.58
CA GLY A 53 0.24 -44.50 21.31
C GLY A 53 1.48 -44.24 20.44
N LYS A 54 1.40 -44.55 19.13
CA LYS A 54 2.46 -44.23 18.15
C LYS A 54 2.72 -42.71 18.08
N ILE A 55 1.66 -41.91 18.09
CA ILE A 55 1.72 -40.43 18.11
C ILE A 55 2.47 -39.93 19.34
N ARG A 56 2.13 -40.43 20.54
CA ARG A 56 2.82 -40.08 21.79
C ARG A 56 4.32 -40.37 21.71
N ARG A 57 4.72 -41.53 21.17
CA ARG A 57 6.14 -41.90 20.99
C ARG A 57 6.86 -40.98 20.00
N TRP A 58 6.28 -40.70 18.83
CA TRP A 58 6.87 -39.80 17.83
C TRP A 58 6.99 -38.35 18.33
N LEU A 59 5.98 -37.87 19.07
CA LEU A 59 5.99 -36.54 19.69
C LEU A 59 6.80 -36.47 20.99
N TRP A 60 7.18 -37.58 21.64
CA TRP A 60 7.93 -37.52 22.90
C TRP A 60 9.30 -36.84 22.72
N ASP A 61 10.02 -37.16 21.62
CA ASP A 61 11.35 -36.64 21.34
C ASP A 61 11.56 -36.15 19.90
N SER A 62 10.54 -35.53 19.32
CA SER A 62 10.58 -35.00 17.93
C SER A 62 11.75 -34.03 17.68
N LEU A 63 12.55 -34.34 16.64
CA LEU A 63 13.72 -33.58 16.19
C LEU A 63 13.39 -32.15 15.74
N ILE A 64 12.31 -31.98 14.97
CA ILE A 64 11.88 -30.66 14.43
C ILE A 64 11.71 -29.65 15.57
N LEU A 65 11.07 -30.09 16.65
CA LEU A 65 10.82 -29.23 17.80
C LEU A 65 12.09 -28.98 18.62
N ARG A 66 13.09 -29.88 18.62
CA ARG A 66 14.43 -29.59 19.15
C ARG A 66 15.15 -28.53 18.31
N ILE A 67 15.10 -28.61 16.97
CA ILE A 67 15.68 -27.60 16.07
C ILE A 67 15.09 -26.22 16.36
N GLY A 68 13.75 -26.11 16.47
CA GLY A 68 13.08 -24.86 16.81
C GLY A 68 13.53 -24.27 18.16
N TYR A 69 13.71 -25.09 19.20
CA TYR A 69 14.23 -24.61 20.49
C TYR A 69 15.71 -24.20 20.45
N VAL A 70 16.52 -24.76 19.57
CA VAL A 70 17.91 -24.30 19.35
C VAL A 70 17.93 -22.97 18.59
N PHE A 71 17.09 -22.80 17.56
CA PHE A 71 16.95 -21.53 16.85
C PHE A 71 16.47 -20.40 17.78
N ILE A 72 15.48 -20.68 18.64
CA ILE A 72 15.05 -19.76 19.71
C ILE A 72 16.21 -19.48 20.68
N ALA A 73 16.95 -20.50 21.14
CA ALA A 73 18.10 -20.28 22.04
C ALA A 73 19.18 -19.40 21.41
N MET A 74 19.42 -19.54 20.10
CA MET A 74 20.39 -18.75 19.34
C MET A 74 19.97 -17.29 19.19
N ILE A 75 18.68 -17.03 18.87
CA ILE A 75 18.13 -15.67 18.84
C ILE A 75 18.21 -15.03 20.23
N MET A 76 17.80 -15.74 21.29
CA MET A 76 17.87 -15.21 22.66
C MET A 76 19.32 -15.02 23.14
N ALA A 77 20.29 -15.79 22.63
CA ALA A 77 21.71 -15.60 22.91
C ALA A 77 22.29 -14.37 22.20
N LEU A 78 21.95 -14.16 20.94
CA LEU A 78 22.30 -12.96 20.18
C LEU A 78 21.74 -11.71 20.85
N LEU A 79 20.44 -11.73 21.20
CA LEU A 79 19.80 -10.67 21.97
C LEU A 79 20.45 -10.47 23.35
N ALA A 80 20.87 -11.53 24.05
CA ALA A 80 21.52 -11.40 25.35
C ALA A 80 22.86 -10.66 25.26
N ILE A 81 23.68 -10.96 24.25
CA ILE A 81 24.99 -10.29 24.11
C ILE A 81 24.79 -8.84 23.64
N ILE A 82 23.82 -8.57 22.76
CA ILE A 82 23.42 -7.21 22.36
C ILE A 82 22.96 -6.38 23.58
N VAL A 83 22.12 -6.97 24.44
CA VAL A 83 21.64 -6.31 25.66
C VAL A 83 22.78 -6.10 26.67
N MET A 84 23.70 -7.06 26.85
CA MET A 84 24.89 -6.89 27.70
C MET A 84 25.78 -5.73 27.24
N ALA A 85 25.90 -5.50 25.93
CA ALA A 85 26.69 -4.38 25.37
C ALA A 85 26.15 -3.00 25.78
N HIS A 86 24.83 -2.88 25.94
CA HIS A 86 24.13 -1.61 26.19
C HIS A 86 23.64 -1.44 27.64
N LEU A 87 23.97 -2.36 28.55
CA LEU A 87 23.66 -2.23 29.97
C LEU A 87 24.57 -1.18 30.64
N HIS A 88 23.96 -0.18 31.26
CA HIS A 88 24.65 0.81 32.08
C HIS A 88 25.11 0.19 33.42
N TRP A 89 26.10 0.79 34.10
CA TRP A 89 26.73 0.17 35.29
C TRP A 89 25.74 -0.02 36.47
N LEU A 90 24.77 0.89 36.62
CA LEU A 90 23.66 0.76 37.57
C LEU A 90 22.75 -0.44 37.25
N GLU A 91 22.57 -0.75 35.98
CA GLU A 91 21.72 -1.85 35.51
C GLU A 91 22.41 -3.20 35.71
N TRP A 92 23.73 -3.25 35.53
CA TRP A 92 24.57 -4.38 35.96
C TRP A 92 24.48 -4.62 37.47
N LEU A 93 24.41 -3.57 38.29
CA LEU A 93 24.19 -3.68 39.74
C LEU A 93 22.80 -4.26 40.06
N VAL A 94 21.73 -3.75 39.43
CA VAL A 94 20.37 -4.30 39.57
C VAL A 94 20.33 -5.78 39.15
N PHE A 95 21.01 -6.15 38.07
CA PHE A 95 21.10 -7.53 37.59
C PHE A 95 21.88 -8.44 38.56
N ALA A 96 22.99 -7.96 39.14
CA ALA A 96 23.77 -8.68 40.13
C ALA A 96 22.97 -8.91 41.44
N CYS A 97 22.27 -7.89 41.94
CA CYS A 97 21.30 -8.04 43.03
C CYS A 97 20.19 -9.04 42.64
N GLY A 98 19.73 -9.00 41.39
CA GLY A 98 18.79 -9.93 40.78
C GLY A 98 19.23 -11.40 40.83
N MET A 99 20.53 -11.70 40.81
CA MET A 99 21.04 -13.07 41.01
C MET A 99 20.88 -13.55 42.45
N LEU A 100 21.04 -12.65 43.43
CA LEU A 100 20.88 -12.96 44.85
C LEU A 100 19.40 -13.17 45.21
N SER A 101 18.52 -12.29 44.73
CA SER A 101 17.07 -12.43 44.93
C SER A 101 16.51 -13.67 44.24
N LEU A 102 17.02 -14.06 43.06
CA LEU A 102 16.65 -15.33 42.41
C LEU A 102 16.98 -16.54 43.31
N GLY A 103 18.15 -16.52 43.96
CA GLY A 103 18.54 -17.54 44.92
C GLY A 103 17.65 -17.60 46.17
N ILE A 104 17.17 -16.44 46.65
CA ILE A 104 16.21 -16.35 47.77
C ILE A 104 14.85 -16.89 47.34
N PHE A 105 14.28 -16.42 46.23
CA PHE A 105 13.00 -16.91 45.71
C PHE A 105 13.04 -18.41 45.40
N TYR A 106 14.12 -18.92 44.82
CA TYR A 106 14.29 -20.35 44.58
C TYR A 106 14.27 -21.15 45.89
N ARG A 107 14.94 -20.67 46.96
CA ARG A 107 14.89 -21.31 48.29
C ARG A 107 13.51 -21.24 48.94
N LEU A 108 12.73 -20.19 48.70
CA LEU A 108 11.35 -20.06 49.20
C LEU A 108 10.39 -21.01 48.46
N PHE A 109 10.33 -20.93 47.12
CA PHE A 109 9.46 -21.80 46.32
C PHE A 109 9.85 -23.28 46.44
N SER A 110 11.14 -23.62 46.45
CA SER A 110 11.59 -25.00 46.68
C SER A 110 11.48 -25.48 48.13
N ARG A 111 11.03 -24.65 49.08
CA ARG A 111 10.57 -25.10 50.41
C ARG A 111 9.07 -25.38 50.39
N GLY A 112 8.24 -24.44 49.93
CA GLY A 112 6.78 -24.62 49.87
C GLY A 112 6.36 -25.79 48.99
N LEU A 113 6.87 -25.85 47.76
CA LEU A 113 6.50 -26.88 46.78
C LEU A 113 6.96 -28.31 47.13
N ARG A 114 7.74 -28.53 48.20
CA ARG A 114 8.15 -29.90 48.61
C ARG A 114 6.99 -30.77 49.05
N ALA A 115 5.90 -30.17 49.52
CA ALA A 115 4.69 -30.89 49.91
C ALA A 115 3.79 -31.27 48.71
N GLU A 116 3.90 -30.52 47.60
CA GLU A 116 2.92 -30.56 46.51
C GLU A 116 3.50 -31.09 45.18
N ALA A 117 4.77 -30.80 44.89
CA ALA A 117 5.40 -31.10 43.61
C ALA A 117 6.26 -32.37 43.68
N GLN A 118 6.05 -33.26 42.71
CA GLN A 118 6.88 -34.45 42.53
C GLN A 118 8.38 -34.08 42.41
N PRO A 119 9.30 -34.87 43.00
CA PRO A 119 10.71 -34.50 43.11
C PRO A 119 11.42 -34.31 41.77
N GLU A 120 10.95 -34.96 40.70
CA GLU A 120 11.48 -34.80 39.34
C GLU A 120 11.21 -33.41 38.75
N PHE A 121 10.07 -32.79 39.09
CA PHE A 121 9.64 -31.51 38.55
C PHE A 121 9.85 -30.33 39.51
N LEU A 122 9.95 -30.59 40.82
CA LEU A 122 10.14 -29.59 41.89
C LEU A 122 11.17 -28.51 41.53
N ALA A 123 12.36 -28.91 41.08
CA ALA A 123 13.44 -27.98 40.73
C ALA A 123 13.06 -27.06 39.55
N VAL A 124 12.45 -27.60 38.49
CA VAL A 124 12.07 -26.83 37.28
C VAL A 124 10.88 -25.90 37.57
N VAL A 125 9.91 -26.34 38.37
CA VAL A 125 8.76 -25.51 38.78
C VAL A 125 9.21 -24.38 39.70
N ALA A 126 9.99 -24.69 40.74
CA ALA A 126 10.52 -23.69 41.67
C ALA A 126 11.42 -22.68 40.94
N LEU A 127 12.30 -23.13 40.04
CA LEU A 127 13.15 -22.25 39.24
C LEU A 127 12.34 -21.32 38.32
N ARG A 128 11.28 -21.85 37.68
CA ARG A 128 10.39 -21.04 36.83
C ARG A 128 9.61 -20.00 37.65
N LEU A 129 9.02 -20.37 38.78
CA LEU A 129 8.27 -19.41 39.62
C LEU A 129 9.20 -18.37 40.24
N SER A 130 10.37 -18.78 40.74
CA SER A 130 11.40 -17.83 41.20
C SER A 130 11.85 -16.89 40.08
N ALA A 131 11.91 -17.36 38.83
CA ALA A 131 12.26 -16.51 37.70
C ALA A 131 11.24 -15.37 37.49
N TRP A 132 9.93 -15.67 37.47
CA TRP A 132 8.88 -14.66 37.26
C TRP A 132 8.82 -13.63 38.40
N CYS A 133 8.87 -14.07 39.67
CA CYS A 133 8.91 -13.16 40.81
C CYS A 133 10.18 -12.29 40.80
N ASN A 134 11.32 -12.88 40.47
CA ASN A 134 12.58 -12.15 40.36
C ASN A 134 12.57 -11.15 39.20
N LEU A 135 11.96 -11.49 38.06
CA LEU A 135 11.82 -10.56 36.92
C LEU A 135 10.99 -9.34 37.31
N ALA A 136 9.84 -9.55 37.98
CA ALA A 136 9.00 -8.46 38.46
C ALA A 136 9.76 -7.52 39.43
N VAL A 137 10.53 -8.08 40.38
CA VAL A 137 11.36 -7.30 41.30
C VAL A 137 12.49 -6.56 40.56
N MET A 138 13.20 -7.20 39.64
CA MET A 138 14.24 -6.55 38.84
C MET A 138 13.69 -5.42 37.97
N VAL A 139 12.50 -5.58 37.38
CA VAL A 139 11.85 -4.53 36.56
C VAL A 139 11.47 -3.32 37.42
N ILE A 140 10.90 -3.54 38.61
CA ILE A 140 10.58 -2.45 39.54
C ILE A 140 11.86 -1.75 40.02
N ALA A 141 12.88 -2.52 40.41
CA ALA A 141 14.17 -1.97 40.82
C ALA A 141 14.85 -1.18 39.70
N LEU A 142 14.84 -1.69 38.47
CA LEU A 142 15.39 -1.01 37.29
C LEU A 142 14.62 0.28 36.97
N ALA A 143 13.29 0.26 37.05
CA ALA A 143 12.46 1.46 36.84
C ALA A 143 12.75 2.56 37.89
N LEU A 144 12.91 2.18 39.16
CA LEU A 144 13.31 3.11 40.23
C LEU A 144 14.73 3.66 39.98
N VAL A 145 15.68 2.80 39.62
CA VAL A 145 17.05 3.20 39.28
C VAL A 145 17.09 4.17 38.09
N GLN A 146 16.33 3.89 37.03
CA GLN A 146 16.23 4.75 35.85
C GLN A 146 15.47 6.06 36.10
N PHE A 147 14.56 6.11 37.07
CA PHE A 147 13.81 7.33 37.42
C PHE A 147 14.59 8.27 38.36
N PHE A 148 15.40 7.73 39.28
CA PHE A 148 16.05 8.51 40.34
C PHE A 148 17.56 8.68 40.22
N TRP A 149 18.26 7.86 39.41
CA TRP A 149 19.74 7.86 39.31
C TRP A 149 20.30 7.85 37.88
N LEU A 150 19.45 7.89 36.84
CA LEU A 150 19.90 7.94 35.46
C LEU A 150 19.73 9.36 34.91
N ASP A 151 20.81 10.15 34.96
CA ASP A 151 20.87 11.47 34.35
C ASP A 151 20.74 11.35 32.82
N LEU A 152 19.50 11.52 32.32
CA LEU A 152 19.20 11.55 30.90
C LEU A 152 19.49 12.96 30.36
N PRO A 153 20.30 13.12 29.28
CA PRO A 153 20.50 14.42 28.66
C PRO A 153 19.16 14.97 28.15
N ASP A 154 18.91 16.29 28.23
CA ASP A 154 17.72 16.87 27.61
C ASP A 154 17.89 16.87 26.08
N THR A 155 17.09 16.06 25.40
CA THR A 155 17.12 15.86 23.95
C THR A 155 15.97 16.56 23.23
N ARG A 156 15.11 17.29 23.96
CA ARG A 156 13.89 17.94 23.41
C ARG A 156 14.18 18.99 22.35
N ALA A 157 15.40 19.52 22.30
CA ALA A 157 15.84 20.53 21.34
C ALA A 157 16.09 19.98 19.92
N PHE A 158 16.23 18.65 19.75
CA PHE A 158 16.47 18.02 18.45
C PHE A 158 15.16 17.62 17.77
N ALA A 159 15.12 17.67 16.44
CA ALA A 159 14.09 16.97 15.67
C ALA A 159 14.31 15.44 15.71
N VAL A 160 13.23 14.67 15.50
CA VAL A 160 13.27 13.19 15.58
C VAL A 160 14.34 12.58 14.65
N SER A 161 14.43 13.08 13.41
CA SER A 161 15.38 12.62 12.40
C SER A 161 16.84 12.99 12.74
N GLU A 162 17.05 14.19 13.27
CA GLU A 162 18.36 14.68 13.72
C GLU A 162 18.88 13.83 14.88
N TYR A 163 18.01 13.55 15.86
CA TYR A 163 18.36 12.71 17.00
C TYR A 163 18.64 11.26 16.61
N VAL A 164 17.86 10.67 15.68
CA VAL A 164 18.15 9.33 15.12
C VAL A 164 19.50 9.30 14.42
N THR A 165 19.84 10.32 13.63
CA THR A 165 21.13 10.42 12.94
C THR A 165 22.28 10.58 13.92
N TYR A 166 22.12 11.45 14.93
CA TYR A 166 23.08 11.68 16.00
C TYR A 166 23.33 10.43 16.85
N ALA A 167 22.29 9.70 17.23
CA ALA A 167 22.41 8.43 17.96
C ALA A 167 23.09 7.36 17.09
N TRP A 168 22.75 7.26 15.80
CA TRP A 168 23.40 6.33 14.87
C TRP A 168 24.91 6.61 14.72
N GLN A 169 25.29 7.89 14.64
CA GLN A 169 26.69 8.33 14.52
C GLN A 169 27.56 8.09 15.77
N GLN A 170 26.99 7.68 16.91
CA GLN A 170 27.76 7.30 18.11
C GLN A 170 28.34 5.88 18.04
N TYR A 171 28.04 5.13 16.97
CA TYR A 171 28.40 3.72 16.83
C TYR A 171 29.45 3.50 15.72
N ASP A 172 30.61 2.97 16.11
CA ASP A 172 31.71 2.68 15.21
C ASP A 172 31.44 1.41 14.39
N LEU A 173 30.93 1.61 13.18
CA LEU A 173 30.65 0.55 12.22
C LEU A 173 31.85 0.23 11.31
N GLU A 174 32.85 1.11 11.23
CA GLU A 174 33.97 0.99 10.29
C GLU A 174 35.04 0.04 10.80
N HIS A 175 35.32 0.05 12.11
CA HIS A 175 36.32 -0.82 12.74
C HIS A 175 35.77 -2.18 13.20
N ALA A 176 34.57 -2.55 12.73
CA ALA A 176 33.86 -3.76 13.15
C ALA A 176 34.40 -5.03 12.50
N SER A 177 34.84 -5.99 13.33
CA SER A 177 35.31 -7.31 12.87
C SER A 177 34.21 -8.14 12.16
N VAL A 178 32.95 -7.94 12.55
CA VAL A 178 31.76 -8.60 11.99
C VAL A 178 30.69 -7.52 11.73
N PRO A 179 30.66 -6.91 10.52
CA PRO A 179 29.83 -5.73 10.24
C PRO A 179 28.34 -5.94 10.51
N VAL A 180 27.80 -7.13 10.16
CA VAL A 180 26.41 -7.53 10.44
C VAL A 180 26.07 -7.42 11.93
N PHE A 181 27.01 -7.76 12.81
CA PHE A 181 26.79 -7.70 14.25
C PHE A 181 26.93 -6.28 14.82
N ALA A 182 27.89 -5.49 14.33
CA ALA A 182 28.02 -4.09 14.73
C ALA A 182 26.80 -3.25 14.32
N ILE A 183 26.20 -3.54 13.15
CA ILE A 183 24.90 -2.99 12.76
C ILE A 183 23.83 -3.37 13.82
N LEU A 184 23.66 -4.66 14.15
CA LEU A 184 22.68 -5.08 15.15
C LEU A 184 22.88 -4.43 16.54
N LEU A 185 24.13 -4.15 16.93
CA LEU A 185 24.43 -3.34 18.12
C LEU A 185 23.99 -1.88 17.96
N ALA A 186 24.39 -1.21 16.89
CA ALA A 186 24.06 0.19 16.63
C ALA A 186 22.54 0.41 16.58
N VAL A 187 21.82 -0.53 15.96
CA VAL A 187 20.35 -0.59 15.91
C VAL A 187 19.74 -0.67 17.31
N ALA A 188 20.16 -1.65 18.12
CA ALA A 188 19.60 -1.83 19.46
C ALA A 188 19.90 -0.65 20.41
N GLY A 189 21.07 -0.02 20.25
CA GLY A 189 21.46 1.18 20.98
C GLY A 189 20.66 2.40 20.54
N THR A 190 20.53 2.63 19.23
CA THR A 190 19.71 3.72 18.65
C THR A 190 18.25 3.61 19.09
N LEU A 191 17.67 2.40 19.09
CA LEU A 191 16.31 2.17 19.59
C LEU A 191 16.17 2.47 21.10
N GLN A 192 17.19 2.16 21.91
CA GLN A 192 17.23 2.48 23.35
C GLN A 192 17.34 4.00 23.60
N ASP A 193 18.13 4.73 22.82
CA ASP A 193 18.23 6.19 22.89
C ASP A 193 16.92 6.86 22.43
N VAL A 194 16.38 6.45 21.28
CA VAL A 194 15.12 6.98 20.72
C VAL A 194 13.92 6.73 21.65
N GLN A 195 13.89 5.59 22.37
CA GLN A 195 12.90 5.32 23.41
C GLN A 195 12.89 6.39 24.50
N TRP A 196 14.06 6.87 24.95
CA TRP A 196 14.16 7.92 25.96
C TRP A 196 13.79 9.30 25.39
N TYR A 197 14.24 9.63 24.17
CA TYR A 197 13.84 10.86 23.47
C TYR A 197 12.31 10.96 23.33
N LEU A 198 11.65 9.88 22.89
CA LEU A 198 10.18 9.84 22.75
C LEU A 198 9.46 10.02 24.09
N LEU A 199 10.00 9.47 25.19
CA LEU A 199 9.48 9.67 26.54
C LEU A 199 9.66 11.12 27.00
N GLN A 200 10.80 11.75 26.71
CA GLN A 200 11.04 13.17 27.02
C GLN A 200 10.08 14.10 26.25
N GLN A 201 9.81 13.83 24.97
CA GLN A 201 8.82 14.59 24.20
C GLN A 201 7.39 14.36 24.72
N ALA A 202 7.00 13.09 24.95
CA ALA A 202 5.69 12.75 25.51
C ALA A 202 5.45 13.32 26.93
N SER A 203 6.52 13.57 27.69
CA SER A 203 6.42 14.25 28.99
C SER A 203 6.03 15.73 28.85
N GLY A 204 6.63 16.45 27.87
CA GLY A 204 6.45 17.88 27.66
C GLY A 204 5.14 18.27 26.97
N VAL A 205 4.63 17.42 26.06
CA VAL A 205 3.34 17.66 25.40
C VAL A 205 2.17 17.43 26.38
N ALA A 206 1.09 18.19 26.22
CA ALA A 206 -0.16 18.08 26.98
C ALA A 206 -1.01 16.83 26.60
N LEU A 207 -0.37 15.65 26.50
CA LEU A 207 -1.06 14.39 26.19
C LEU A 207 -1.97 13.93 27.34
N PRO A 208 -3.10 13.26 27.03
CA PRO A 208 -3.95 12.60 28.03
C PRO A 208 -3.17 11.64 28.93
N VAL A 209 -3.58 11.56 30.21
CA VAL A 209 -2.95 10.69 31.22
C VAL A 209 -2.88 9.23 30.77
N THR A 210 -3.89 8.74 30.05
CA THR A 210 -3.93 7.39 29.47
C THR A 210 -2.81 7.15 28.46
N MET A 211 -2.50 8.12 27.59
CA MET A 211 -1.37 8.02 26.65
C MET A 211 -0.02 8.09 27.36
N LYS A 212 0.11 8.91 28.40
CA LYS A 212 1.34 8.96 29.22
C LYS A 212 1.57 7.64 29.96
N ILE A 213 0.52 7.00 30.50
CA ILE A 213 0.59 5.64 31.07
C ILE A 213 0.97 4.61 30.01
N ALA A 214 0.37 4.66 28.80
CA ALA A 214 0.69 3.73 27.72
C ALA A 214 2.17 3.81 27.30
N ALA A 215 2.72 5.01 27.16
CA ALA A 215 4.15 5.22 26.86
C ALA A 215 5.06 4.60 27.95
N TRP A 216 4.74 4.82 29.23
CA TRP A 216 5.47 4.20 30.34
C TRP A 216 5.34 2.67 30.36
N LEU A 217 4.18 2.11 30.00
CA LEU A 217 4.02 0.65 29.89
C LEU A 217 4.88 0.06 28.77
N VAL A 218 5.00 0.72 27.62
CA VAL A 218 5.92 0.30 26.54
C VAL A 218 7.37 0.34 27.01
N VAL A 219 7.79 1.42 27.69
CA VAL A 219 9.12 1.54 28.30
C VAL A 219 9.41 0.38 29.26
N LEU A 220 8.51 0.11 30.21
CA LEU A 220 8.65 -0.98 31.18
C LEU A 220 8.67 -2.36 30.50
N MET A 221 7.89 -2.55 29.43
CA MET A 221 7.84 -3.81 28.65
C MET A 221 9.17 -4.09 27.93
N ILE A 222 9.81 -3.05 27.38
CA ILE A 222 11.13 -3.16 26.76
C ILE A 222 12.19 -3.52 27.81
N GLN A 223 12.22 -2.82 28.96
CA GLN A 223 13.18 -3.15 30.03
C GLN A 223 12.94 -4.55 30.62
N ALA A 224 11.68 -4.99 30.74
CA ALA A 224 11.33 -6.36 31.13
C ALA A 224 11.80 -7.41 30.12
N THR A 225 11.80 -7.09 28.83
CA THR A 225 12.36 -7.95 27.79
C THR A 225 13.88 -8.05 27.92
N LYS A 226 14.60 -6.93 28.09
CA LYS A 226 16.06 -6.93 28.33
C LYS A 226 16.43 -7.80 29.54
N LEU A 227 15.83 -7.53 30.69
CA LEU A 227 16.08 -8.30 31.92
C LEU A 227 15.71 -9.78 31.75
N GLY A 228 14.58 -10.08 31.11
CA GLY A 228 14.13 -11.46 30.86
C GLY A 228 15.08 -12.24 29.95
N VAL A 229 15.62 -11.61 28.90
CA VAL A 229 16.63 -12.18 28.01
C VAL A 229 17.91 -12.54 28.79
N LEU A 230 18.46 -11.60 29.57
CA LEU A 230 19.65 -11.86 30.40
C LEU A 230 19.39 -12.94 31.46
N GLN A 231 18.18 -12.96 32.04
CA GLN A 231 17.80 -13.94 33.04
C GLN A 231 17.72 -15.36 32.47
N LEU A 232 17.42 -15.57 31.19
CA LEU A 232 17.51 -16.89 30.55
C LEU A 232 18.94 -17.45 30.57
N VAL A 233 19.97 -16.60 30.52
CA VAL A 233 21.38 -17.02 30.66
C VAL A 233 21.63 -17.51 32.08
N ILE A 234 21.19 -16.78 33.12
CA ILE A 234 21.29 -17.23 34.52
C ILE A 234 20.54 -18.56 34.72
N LEU A 235 19.32 -18.69 34.20
CA LEU A 235 18.50 -19.89 34.35
C LEU A 235 19.14 -21.09 33.64
N GLY A 236 19.83 -20.86 32.51
CA GLY A 236 20.70 -21.84 31.85
C GLY A 236 21.86 -22.30 32.75
N LEU A 237 22.63 -21.35 33.30
CA LEU A 237 23.74 -21.64 34.21
C LEU A 237 23.29 -22.42 35.46
N VAL A 238 22.20 -21.99 36.10
CA VAL A 238 21.62 -22.70 37.26
C VAL A 238 21.14 -24.10 36.87
N SER A 239 20.57 -24.29 35.67
CA SER A 239 20.18 -25.61 35.16
C SER A 239 21.39 -26.54 34.95
N ILE A 240 22.51 -26.01 34.47
CA ILE A 240 23.77 -26.76 34.32
C ILE A 240 24.36 -27.12 35.69
N VAL A 241 24.46 -26.16 36.61
CA VAL A 241 25.02 -26.36 37.96
C VAL A 241 24.21 -27.40 38.73
N THR A 242 22.89 -27.25 38.81
CA THR A 242 22.00 -28.18 39.53
C THR A 242 22.03 -29.60 38.94
N ALA A 243 22.16 -29.74 37.62
CA ALA A 243 22.34 -31.04 36.98
C ALA A 243 23.72 -31.67 37.28
N SER A 244 24.76 -30.87 37.54
CA SER A 244 26.11 -31.36 37.83
C SER A 244 26.31 -31.77 39.31
N SER A 245 25.50 -31.24 40.23
CA SER A 245 25.58 -31.51 41.67
C SER A 245 24.79 -32.75 42.12
N GLY A 246 23.80 -33.21 41.35
CA GLY A 246 23.00 -34.38 41.70
C GLY A 246 23.68 -35.73 41.42
N ALA A 247 23.19 -36.81 42.02
CA ALA A 247 23.61 -38.19 41.73
C ALA A 247 23.48 -38.58 40.24
N ASN A 248 22.71 -37.80 39.47
CA ASN A 248 22.42 -38.03 38.05
C ASN A 248 23.56 -37.63 37.08
N ARG A 249 24.80 -37.44 37.56
CA ARG A 249 25.99 -37.12 36.72
C ARG A 249 26.16 -38.05 35.52
N GLN A 250 25.83 -39.34 35.65
CA GLN A 250 25.88 -40.27 34.51
C GLN A 250 24.83 -39.96 33.42
N VAL A 251 23.62 -39.54 33.81
CA VAL A 251 22.58 -39.11 32.86
C VAL A 251 22.95 -37.77 32.25
N LEU A 252 23.52 -36.83 33.00
CA LEU A 252 24.02 -35.58 32.44
C LEU A 252 25.13 -35.83 31.39
N ARG A 253 26.11 -36.69 31.70
CA ARG A 253 27.15 -37.12 30.74
C ARG A 253 26.56 -37.78 29.49
N LYS A 254 25.53 -38.63 29.63
CA LYS A 254 24.81 -39.22 28.49
C LYS A 254 23.95 -38.21 27.70
N ARG A 255 23.45 -37.13 28.32
CA ARG A 255 22.63 -36.07 27.70
C ARG A 255 23.49 -35.04 26.96
N LEU A 256 24.62 -34.63 27.55
CA LEU A 256 25.66 -33.80 26.94
C LEU A 256 26.22 -34.45 25.67
N TRP A 257 26.68 -35.69 25.77
CA TRP A 257 27.47 -36.33 24.71
C TRP A 257 26.64 -36.87 23.52
N ARG A 258 25.30 -36.83 23.59
CA ARG A 258 24.42 -37.51 22.62
C ARG A 258 23.47 -36.55 21.91
N ARG A 259 23.84 -36.17 20.68
CA ARG A 259 23.09 -35.37 19.66
C ARG A 259 22.64 -33.96 20.07
N SER A 260 22.49 -33.65 21.35
CA SER A 260 21.84 -32.41 21.82
C SER A 260 22.77 -31.19 21.83
N VAL A 261 24.09 -31.38 21.89
CA VAL A 261 25.11 -30.31 21.80
C VAL A 261 25.56 -30.08 20.35
N LEU A 262 25.58 -31.13 19.52
CA LEU A 262 25.96 -31.04 18.10
C LEU A 262 24.96 -30.21 17.28
N LEU A 263 23.68 -30.20 17.67
CA LEU A 263 22.63 -29.47 16.93
C LEU A 263 22.79 -27.94 17.06
N PRO A 264 23.02 -27.35 18.26
CA PRO A 264 23.49 -25.97 18.40
C PRO A 264 24.73 -25.63 17.57
N ILE A 265 25.77 -26.47 17.61
CA ILE A 265 27.02 -26.22 16.85
C ILE A 265 26.73 -26.15 15.35
N ALA A 266 25.99 -27.13 14.81
CA ALA A 266 25.64 -27.18 13.40
C ALA A 266 24.72 -26.02 12.98
N LEU A 267 23.75 -25.64 13.82
CA LEU A 267 22.82 -24.56 13.51
C LEU A 267 23.51 -23.18 13.48
N VAL A 268 24.32 -22.86 14.50
CA VAL A 268 25.09 -21.61 14.56
C VAL A 268 26.02 -21.50 13.35
N PHE A 269 26.71 -22.59 12.98
CA PHE A 269 27.60 -22.62 11.83
C PHE A 269 26.86 -22.44 10.49
N VAL A 270 25.71 -23.10 10.29
CA VAL A 270 24.89 -22.95 9.07
C VAL A 270 24.28 -21.56 8.97
N SER A 271 23.76 -20.99 10.07
CA SER A 271 23.23 -19.62 10.07
C SER A 271 24.32 -18.57 9.80
N TYR A 272 25.53 -18.76 10.33
CA TYR A 272 26.69 -17.93 10.02
C TYR A 272 27.06 -17.97 8.51
N LEU A 273 27.12 -19.16 7.90
CA LEU A 273 27.39 -19.29 6.46
C LEU A 273 26.29 -18.68 5.59
N ALA A 274 25.02 -18.83 5.97
CA ALA A 274 23.90 -18.23 5.26
C ALA A 274 23.98 -16.69 5.25
N LEU A 275 24.20 -16.08 6.42
CA LEU A 275 24.30 -14.62 6.56
C LEU A 275 25.51 -14.03 5.81
N THR A 276 26.64 -14.73 5.76
CA THR A 276 27.90 -14.21 5.19
C THR A 276 28.10 -14.47 3.69
N LYS A 277 27.35 -15.40 3.07
CA LYS A 277 27.58 -15.81 1.65
C LYS A 277 26.38 -15.67 0.73
N MET A 278 25.14 -15.64 1.25
CA MET A 278 23.95 -15.59 0.40
C MET A 278 23.82 -14.33 -0.49
N PRO A 279 24.21 -13.10 -0.07
CA PRO A 279 24.05 -11.90 -0.90
C PRO A 279 24.78 -11.96 -2.25
N GLN A 280 25.92 -12.65 -2.31
CA GLN A 280 26.77 -12.76 -3.51
C GLN A 280 26.15 -13.66 -4.61
N LEU A 281 25.12 -14.45 -4.28
CA LEU A 281 24.45 -15.37 -5.21
C LEU A 281 23.22 -14.76 -5.89
N TRP A 282 22.66 -13.67 -5.36
CA TRP A 282 21.38 -13.12 -5.81
C TRP A 282 21.52 -12.08 -6.93
N SER A 283 22.60 -11.28 -6.92
CA SER A 283 22.86 -10.25 -7.93
C SER A 283 23.08 -10.79 -9.35
N ALA A 284 23.49 -12.06 -9.49
CA ALA A 284 23.76 -12.70 -10.79
C ALA A 284 22.51 -13.11 -11.59
N ALA A 285 21.29 -12.92 -11.06
CA ALA A 285 20.06 -13.50 -11.62
C ALA A 285 19.15 -12.52 -12.40
N SER A 286 19.46 -11.22 -12.43
CA SER A 286 18.46 -10.17 -12.72
C SER A 286 18.44 -9.59 -14.16
N GLU A 287 19.27 -10.08 -15.08
CA GLU A 287 19.73 -9.27 -16.23
C GLU A 287 19.21 -9.72 -17.63
N LYS A 288 18.08 -10.45 -17.73
CA LYS A 288 17.64 -11.06 -19.01
C LYS A 288 16.13 -11.03 -19.29
N GLY A 289 15.60 -9.92 -19.81
CA GLY A 289 14.28 -9.94 -20.48
C GLY A 289 13.62 -8.60 -20.82
N ALA A 290 13.80 -8.10 -22.05
CA ALA A 290 12.91 -7.14 -22.74
C ALA A 290 13.24 -7.05 -24.26
N ASN A 291 12.22 -7.09 -25.15
CA ASN A 291 12.08 -6.37 -26.45
C ASN A 291 11.08 -7.02 -27.45
N GLU A 292 10.74 -6.29 -28.53
CA GLU A 292 9.83 -6.58 -29.68
C GLU A 292 8.30 -6.47 -29.38
N VAL A 293 7.33 -6.17 -30.28
CA VAL A 293 7.07 -6.37 -31.75
C VAL A 293 6.04 -5.29 -32.29
N SER A 294 5.90 -4.98 -33.62
CA SER A 294 4.60 -4.66 -34.33
C SER A 294 4.63 -4.04 -35.78
N SER A 295 3.55 -4.27 -36.60
CA SER A 295 2.79 -3.33 -37.54
C SER A 295 2.45 -3.76 -39.02
N ALA A 296 1.25 -3.41 -39.59
CA ALA A 296 0.89 -3.19 -41.06
C ALA A 296 -0.65 -3.09 -41.45
N SER A 297 -1.00 -2.45 -42.62
CA SER A 297 -2.18 -2.67 -43.57
C SER A 297 -3.38 -1.65 -43.75
N ALA A 298 -3.95 -1.44 -45.00
CA ALA A 298 -5.23 -0.76 -45.49
C ALA A 298 -5.21 -0.48 -47.07
N ASN A 299 -6.17 0.00 -47.95
CA ASN A 299 -7.67 0.14 -48.12
C ASN A 299 -8.09 0.52 -49.63
N SER A 300 -9.39 0.66 -50.03
CA SER A 300 -9.89 1.07 -51.41
C SER A 300 -11.38 1.63 -51.53
N ASN A 301 -11.91 2.04 -52.72
CA ASN A 301 -13.22 2.77 -53.06
C ASN A 301 -13.89 2.28 -54.43
N GLY A 302 -14.98 2.75 -55.12
CA GLY A 302 -16.06 3.82 -55.14
C GLY A 302 -16.62 4.02 -56.62
N GLU A 303 -17.68 4.74 -57.12
CA GLU A 303 -18.97 5.40 -56.66
C GLU A 303 -19.86 5.94 -57.87
N PRO A 304 -21.24 6.14 -57.84
CA PRO A 304 -22.13 6.47 -59.03
C PRO A 304 -23.24 7.62 -58.94
N SER A 305 -24.24 7.78 -59.87
CA SER A 305 -25.23 8.95 -59.98
C SER A 305 -26.63 8.79 -60.72
N ASP A 306 -27.48 9.87 -60.82
CA ASP A 306 -28.99 9.93 -61.02
C ASP A 306 -29.58 11.06 -61.99
N PRO A 307 -30.89 11.06 -62.47
CA PRO A 307 -31.49 12.03 -63.43
C PRO A 307 -32.91 12.68 -63.15
N CYS A 308 -33.22 13.89 -63.67
CA CYS A 308 -34.54 14.57 -63.44
C CYS A 308 -35.12 15.51 -64.55
N ASP A 309 -35.14 15.09 -65.83
CA ASP A 309 -35.17 16.04 -66.98
C ASP A 309 -36.48 16.12 -67.83
N ARG A 310 -37.68 15.73 -67.32
CA ARG A 310 -38.83 15.39 -68.23
C ARG A 310 -40.23 16.03 -68.06
N ILE A 311 -40.64 16.56 -66.91
CA ILE A 311 -42.10 16.79 -66.68
C ILE A 311 -42.61 18.19 -67.09
N TRP A 312 -41.74 19.19 -67.23
CA TRP A 312 -42.14 20.58 -67.56
C TRP A 312 -42.72 20.80 -68.97
N ALA A 313 -42.74 19.78 -69.84
CA ALA A 313 -43.12 19.93 -71.25
C ALA A 313 -44.64 20.01 -71.52
N ASN A 314 -45.51 19.63 -70.57
CA ASN A 314 -46.90 19.25 -70.89
C ASN A 314 -48.01 20.25 -70.48
N ASN A 315 -47.72 21.26 -69.65
CA ASN A 315 -48.75 22.16 -69.08
C ASN A 315 -48.68 23.58 -69.67
N GLY A 316 -49.30 23.79 -70.84
CA GLY A 316 -49.29 25.08 -71.54
C GLY A 316 -50.64 25.82 -71.53
N ALA A 317 -50.72 26.97 -70.86
CA ALA A 317 -51.73 28.01 -71.09
C ALA A 317 -51.30 29.38 -70.54
N GLY A 318 -51.50 30.46 -71.29
CA GLY A 318 -51.48 31.84 -70.77
C GLY A 318 -50.12 32.54 -70.66
N ALA A 319 -49.50 32.90 -71.80
CA ALA A 319 -48.35 33.80 -71.82
C ALA A 319 -48.77 35.26 -71.54
N GLY A 320 -48.70 35.69 -70.27
CA GLY A 320 -49.01 37.07 -69.88
C GLY A 320 -48.48 37.47 -68.50
N THR A 321 -47.73 38.57 -68.43
CA THR A 321 -47.28 39.24 -67.18
C THR A 321 -46.55 38.36 -66.15
N ASP A 322 -45.54 37.61 -66.60
CA ASP A 322 -44.71 36.71 -65.77
C ASP A 322 -43.98 37.40 -64.60
N VAL A 323 -43.73 38.72 -64.63
CA VAL A 323 -43.00 39.44 -63.57
C VAL A 323 -43.69 39.33 -62.20
N GLN A 324 -44.98 39.68 -62.08
CA GLN A 324 -45.69 39.56 -60.80
C GLN A 324 -45.83 38.09 -60.35
N GLY A 325 -45.97 37.16 -61.30
CA GLY A 325 -45.97 35.72 -61.03
C GLY A 325 -44.64 35.19 -60.52
N LYS A 326 -43.51 35.73 -60.98
CA LYS A 326 -42.16 35.41 -60.48
C LYS A 326 -41.87 36.08 -59.15
N THR A 327 -42.17 37.36 -58.96
CA THR A 327 -41.97 38.04 -57.66
C THR A 327 -42.81 37.40 -56.55
N ARG A 328 -44.06 36.97 -56.84
CA ARG A 328 -44.87 36.26 -55.85
C ARG A 328 -44.29 34.88 -55.50
N ARG A 329 -43.90 34.08 -56.50
CA ARG A 329 -43.20 32.79 -56.29
C ARG A 329 -41.91 32.96 -55.48
N GLN A 330 -41.10 33.99 -55.78
CA GLN A 330 -39.85 34.27 -55.07
C GLN A 330 -40.08 34.72 -53.62
N ALA A 331 -41.09 35.56 -53.35
CA ALA A 331 -41.45 35.95 -52.00
C ALA A 331 -42.01 34.78 -51.18
N GLU A 332 -42.80 33.92 -51.81
CA GLU A 332 -43.36 32.70 -51.20
C GLU A 332 -42.24 31.69 -50.87
N LEU A 333 -41.34 31.41 -51.82
CA LEU A 333 -40.14 30.56 -51.60
C LEU A 333 -39.22 31.11 -50.50
N ALA A 334 -38.89 32.40 -50.52
CA ALA A 334 -38.05 33.00 -49.48
C ALA A 334 -38.71 32.99 -48.10
N SER A 335 -40.04 33.14 -48.03
CA SER A 335 -40.77 32.97 -46.77
C SER A 335 -40.73 31.51 -46.26
N LEU A 336 -40.77 30.53 -47.18
CA LEU A 336 -40.65 29.11 -46.88
C LEU A 336 -39.24 28.77 -46.36
N GLU A 337 -38.20 29.22 -47.04
CA GLU A 337 -36.78 29.10 -46.65
C GLU A 337 -36.52 29.70 -45.26
N SER A 338 -37.05 30.89 -44.98
CA SER A 338 -36.95 31.51 -43.65
C SER A 338 -37.70 30.76 -42.55
N SER A 339 -38.79 30.07 -42.89
CA SER A 339 -39.57 29.26 -41.94
C SER A 339 -38.89 27.91 -41.66
N LEU A 340 -38.30 27.31 -42.69
CA LEU A 340 -37.59 26.03 -42.62
C LEU A 340 -36.28 26.16 -41.83
N SER A 341 -35.49 27.19 -42.13
CA SER A 341 -34.25 27.51 -41.39
C SER A 341 -34.52 27.89 -39.93
N ALA A 342 -35.59 28.64 -39.64
CA ALA A 342 -35.99 28.93 -38.25
C ALA A 342 -36.41 27.65 -37.47
N ALA A 343 -37.07 26.69 -38.13
CA ALA A 343 -37.40 25.40 -37.54
C ALA A 343 -36.14 24.56 -37.25
N LEU A 344 -35.20 24.48 -38.20
CA LEU A 344 -33.90 23.82 -38.04
C LEU A 344 -33.09 24.41 -36.88
N GLN A 345 -32.95 25.74 -36.81
CA GLN A 345 -32.27 26.42 -35.71
C GLN A 345 -32.91 26.12 -34.35
N THR A 346 -34.24 26.00 -34.31
CA THR A 346 -34.99 25.69 -33.08
C THR A 346 -34.76 24.25 -32.60
N ASP A 347 -34.80 23.25 -33.49
CA ASP A 347 -34.52 21.86 -33.09
C ASP A 347 -33.03 21.65 -32.78
N HIS A 348 -32.12 22.32 -33.51
CA HIS A 348 -30.68 22.30 -33.20
C HIS A 348 -30.39 22.80 -31.78
N ALA A 349 -30.92 23.97 -31.39
CA ALA A 349 -30.77 24.50 -30.03
C ALA A 349 -31.37 23.55 -28.97
N GLN A 350 -32.51 22.92 -29.27
CA GLN A 350 -33.10 21.92 -28.38
C GLN A 350 -32.30 20.62 -28.31
N ALA A 351 -31.60 20.23 -29.38
CA ALA A 351 -30.74 19.05 -29.43
C ALA A 351 -29.44 19.28 -28.64
N GLN A 352 -28.78 20.44 -28.81
CA GLN A 352 -27.64 20.85 -27.96
C GLN A 352 -28.04 20.88 -26.47
N ALA A 353 -29.19 21.46 -26.14
CA ALA A 353 -29.70 21.52 -24.77
C ALA A 353 -30.23 20.18 -24.22
N ARG A 354 -30.39 19.13 -25.05
CA ARG A 354 -30.61 17.74 -24.61
C ARG A 354 -29.28 17.05 -24.36
N LEU A 355 -28.37 17.13 -25.34
CA LEU A 355 -27.02 16.58 -25.31
C LEU A 355 -26.23 17.02 -24.09
N GLN A 356 -26.22 18.31 -23.76
CA GLN A 356 -25.49 18.83 -22.58
C GLN A 356 -25.96 18.15 -21.28
N ARG A 357 -27.27 18.03 -21.06
CA ARG A 357 -27.84 17.44 -19.83
C ARG A 357 -27.62 15.93 -19.73
N ASP A 358 -27.63 15.21 -20.86
CA ASP A 358 -27.29 13.79 -20.88
C ASP A 358 -25.79 13.58 -20.58
N ILE A 359 -24.90 14.40 -21.16
CA ILE A 359 -23.46 14.39 -20.83
C ILE A 359 -23.21 14.68 -19.35
N GLU A 360 -23.80 15.75 -18.80
CA GLU A 360 -23.69 16.09 -17.38
C GLU A 360 -24.15 14.94 -16.48
N MET A 361 -25.29 14.30 -16.79
CA MET A 361 -25.84 13.20 -16.01
C MET A 361 -24.98 11.92 -16.06
N GLN A 362 -24.59 11.48 -17.25
CA GLN A 362 -23.83 10.24 -17.42
C GLN A 362 -22.38 10.38 -16.93
N VAL A 363 -21.76 11.54 -17.12
CA VAL A 363 -20.42 11.82 -16.57
C VAL A 363 -20.48 11.87 -15.04
N ALA A 364 -21.49 12.51 -14.43
CA ALA A 364 -21.66 12.46 -12.98
C ALA A 364 -21.85 11.02 -12.44
N ALA A 365 -22.65 10.19 -13.13
CA ALA A 365 -22.84 8.78 -12.78
C ALA A 365 -21.56 7.94 -12.92
N ALA A 366 -20.65 8.30 -13.83
CA ALA A 366 -19.34 7.68 -13.95
C ALA A 366 -18.37 8.14 -12.86
N TYR A 367 -18.32 9.45 -12.56
CA TYR A 367 -17.43 10.01 -11.53
C TYR A 367 -17.81 9.59 -10.10
N ALA A 368 -19.09 9.37 -9.80
CA ALA A 368 -19.53 8.78 -8.53
C ALA A 368 -18.87 7.42 -8.21
N GLN A 369 -18.44 6.67 -9.23
CA GLN A 369 -17.69 5.42 -9.04
C GLN A 369 -16.19 5.67 -8.76
N ALA A 370 -15.64 6.76 -9.29
CA ALA A 370 -14.29 7.24 -8.95
C ALA A 370 -14.22 7.78 -7.51
N GLU A 371 -15.27 8.44 -7.02
CA GLU A 371 -15.40 8.89 -5.62
C GLU A 371 -15.34 7.70 -4.64
N ALA A 372 -16.06 6.61 -4.93
CA ALA A 372 -15.95 5.37 -4.15
C ALA A 372 -14.53 4.76 -4.21
N GLY A 373 -13.82 4.94 -5.34
CA GLY A 373 -12.41 4.62 -5.50
C GLY A 373 -11.48 5.45 -4.59
N VAL A 374 -11.81 6.71 -4.29
CA VAL A 374 -11.08 7.54 -3.32
C VAL A 374 -11.17 6.93 -1.92
N ASP A 375 -12.36 6.57 -1.45
CA ASP A 375 -12.51 5.94 -0.12
C ASP A 375 -11.78 4.59 -0.04
N ALA A 376 -11.87 3.76 -1.08
CA ALA A 376 -11.15 2.49 -1.15
C ALA A 376 -9.61 2.67 -1.14
N PHE A 377 -9.09 3.69 -1.82
CA PHE A 377 -7.68 4.07 -1.76
C PHE A 377 -7.27 4.55 -0.37
N LEU A 378 -8.09 5.37 0.29
CA LEU A 378 -7.82 5.88 1.64
C LEU A 378 -7.84 4.75 2.68
N ASP A 379 -8.82 3.83 2.61
CA ASP A 379 -8.85 2.62 3.43
C ASP A 379 -7.61 1.74 3.21
N TRP A 380 -7.13 1.61 1.96
CA TRP A 380 -5.86 0.93 1.71
C TRP A 380 -4.66 1.69 2.30
N ASN A 381 -4.54 3.00 2.04
CA ASN A 381 -3.43 3.86 2.46
C ASN A 381 -3.28 3.92 4.00
N PHE A 382 -4.40 4.02 4.72
CA PHE A 382 -4.46 3.99 6.19
C PHE A 382 -4.68 2.56 6.75
N SER A 383 -4.56 1.51 5.95
CA SER A 383 -4.44 0.14 6.46
C SER A 383 -2.99 -0.18 6.83
N LEU A 384 -2.82 -1.14 7.75
CA LEU A 384 -1.50 -1.74 7.99
C LEU A 384 -0.92 -2.28 6.67
N ALA A 385 -1.70 -2.98 5.85
CA ALA A 385 -1.22 -3.55 4.58
C ALA A 385 -0.67 -2.49 3.60
N GLY A 386 -1.31 -1.31 3.52
CA GLY A 386 -0.82 -0.19 2.72
C GLY A 386 0.46 0.42 3.27
N GLN A 387 0.53 0.66 4.59
CA GLN A 387 1.76 1.17 5.22
C GLN A 387 2.93 0.18 5.11
N TYR A 388 2.71 -1.12 5.28
CA TYR A 388 3.73 -2.14 5.03
C TYR A 388 4.16 -2.17 3.55
N ALA A 389 3.23 -2.02 2.60
CA ALA A 389 3.58 -1.95 1.17
C ALA A 389 4.39 -0.69 0.82
N GLN A 390 4.06 0.46 1.41
CA GLN A 390 4.83 1.71 1.28
C GLN A 390 6.22 1.60 1.92
N LEU A 391 6.33 0.99 3.11
CA LEU A 391 7.60 0.73 3.78
C LEU A 391 8.48 -0.23 2.97
N ILE A 392 7.91 -1.29 2.38
CA ILE A 392 8.62 -2.22 1.50
C ILE A 392 9.09 -1.51 0.22
N TYR A 393 8.28 -0.63 -0.36
CA TYR A 393 8.70 0.17 -1.52
C TYR A 393 9.84 1.12 -1.15
N LEU A 394 9.70 1.91 -0.07
CA LEU A 394 10.73 2.81 0.46
C LEU A 394 11.99 2.09 0.96
N ALA A 395 11.92 0.78 1.20
CA ALA A 395 13.06 -0.05 1.54
C ALA A 395 13.93 -0.44 0.33
N GLY A 396 13.48 -0.15 -0.90
CA GLY A 396 14.31 -0.27 -2.09
C GLY A 396 15.49 0.71 -2.08
N ALA A 397 16.61 0.31 -2.68
CA ALA A 397 17.73 1.22 -2.88
C ALA A 397 17.33 2.37 -3.83
N SER A 398 17.89 3.58 -3.61
CA SER A 398 17.70 4.78 -4.46
C SER A 398 16.26 5.31 -4.62
N VAL A 399 15.34 5.02 -3.69
CA VAL A 399 13.98 5.57 -3.75
C VAL A 399 13.98 7.09 -3.46
N SER A 400 13.54 7.86 -4.46
CA SER A 400 13.39 9.31 -4.39
C SER A 400 11.95 9.71 -4.00
N GLN A 401 11.76 10.97 -3.62
CA GLN A 401 10.42 11.54 -3.41
C GLN A 401 9.56 11.47 -4.69
N ALA A 402 10.18 11.65 -5.87
CA ALA A 402 9.49 11.54 -7.15
C ALA A 402 8.99 10.11 -7.39
N SER A 403 9.88 9.12 -7.34
CA SER A 403 9.52 7.72 -7.58
C SER A 403 8.53 7.15 -6.54
N PHE A 404 8.59 7.62 -5.28
CA PHE A 404 7.56 7.30 -4.29
C PHE A 404 6.20 7.97 -4.59
N ALA A 405 6.22 9.22 -5.06
CA ALA A 405 5.00 9.87 -5.53
C ALA A 405 4.43 9.15 -6.76
N ASP A 406 5.25 8.69 -7.70
CA ASP A 406 4.83 7.89 -8.85
C ASP A 406 4.24 6.53 -8.43
N TYR A 407 4.80 5.88 -7.40
CA TYR A 407 4.24 4.65 -6.81
C TYR A 407 2.87 4.88 -6.17
N LEU A 408 2.72 5.91 -5.33
CA LEU A 408 1.44 6.26 -4.71
C LEU A 408 0.41 6.68 -5.77
N SER A 409 0.83 7.48 -6.75
CA SER A 409 0.02 7.85 -7.92
C SER A 409 -0.44 6.59 -8.67
N GLY A 410 0.46 5.66 -8.96
CA GLY A 410 0.12 4.39 -9.62
C GLY A 410 -0.86 3.53 -8.82
N LYS A 411 -0.76 3.52 -7.49
CA LYS A 411 -1.70 2.82 -6.61
C LYS A 411 -3.07 3.50 -6.57
N MET A 412 -3.10 4.82 -6.40
CA MET A 412 -4.32 5.64 -6.40
C MET A 412 -5.04 5.56 -7.75
N ASN A 413 -4.28 5.60 -8.84
CA ASN A 413 -4.78 5.39 -10.20
C ASN A 413 -5.41 4.01 -10.36
N GLY A 414 -4.93 2.97 -9.69
CA GLY A 414 -5.62 1.67 -9.66
C GLY A 414 -7.06 1.82 -9.16
N PHE A 415 -7.22 2.24 -7.90
CA PHE A 415 -8.54 2.38 -7.26
C PHE A 415 -9.49 3.38 -7.95
N ILE A 416 -8.96 4.45 -8.56
CA ILE A 416 -9.79 5.49 -9.23
C ILE A 416 -10.11 5.10 -10.69
N ARG A 417 -9.12 4.62 -11.46
CA ARG A 417 -9.27 4.40 -12.90
C ARG A 417 -9.90 3.05 -13.25
N GLU A 418 -9.72 2.03 -12.42
CA GLU A 418 -10.32 0.70 -12.62
C GLU A 418 -11.86 0.76 -12.69
N PRO A 419 -12.59 1.48 -11.79
CA PRO A 419 -14.03 1.72 -11.96
C PRO A 419 -14.37 2.79 -13.01
N LEU A 420 -13.59 3.88 -13.12
CA LEU A 420 -13.94 5.00 -14.00
C LEU A 420 -13.83 4.66 -15.50
N THR A 421 -12.87 3.81 -15.90
CA THR A 421 -12.66 3.45 -17.32
C THR A 421 -13.87 2.74 -17.95
N PRO A 422 -14.43 1.65 -17.39
CA PRO A 422 -15.63 1.03 -17.93
C PRO A 422 -16.86 1.94 -17.82
N ALA A 423 -16.97 2.77 -16.79
CA ALA A 423 -18.09 3.70 -16.63
C ALA A 423 -18.10 4.79 -17.71
N LEU A 424 -16.96 5.41 -18.02
CA LEU A 424 -16.85 6.36 -19.14
C LEU A 424 -17.01 5.68 -20.50
N LEU A 425 -16.60 4.42 -20.66
CA LEU A 425 -16.85 3.66 -21.89
C LEU A 425 -18.35 3.33 -22.08
N ALA A 426 -19.08 3.04 -21.01
CA ALA A 426 -20.53 2.86 -21.04
C ALA A 426 -21.27 4.17 -21.37
N ALA A 427 -20.85 5.29 -20.76
CA ALA A 427 -21.36 6.62 -21.11
C ALA A 427 -21.11 6.95 -22.60
N GLN A 428 -19.90 6.68 -23.11
CA GLN A 428 -19.54 6.83 -24.52
C GLN A 428 -20.41 5.98 -25.47
N GLN A 429 -20.80 4.77 -25.06
CA GLN A 429 -21.72 3.92 -25.83
C GLN A 429 -23.16 4.47 -25.81
N HIS A 430 -23.63 4.95 -24.65
CA HIS A 430 -24.94 5.59 -24.49
C HIS A 430 -25.06 6.87 -25.34
N PHE A 431 -24.05 7.75 -25.31
CA PHE A 431 -24.03 8.96 -26.14
C PHE A 431 -24.04 8.64 -27.64
N ASN A 432 -23.29 7.61 -28.08
CA ASN A 432 -23.30 7.19 -29.49
C ASN A 432 -24.70 6.75 -29.94
N GLY A 433 -25.39 5.92 -29.14
CA GLY A 433 -26.77 5.49 -29.44
C GLY A 433 -27.78 6.64 -29.38
N ASN A 434 -27.64 7.56 -28.43
CA ASN A 434 -28.49 8.76 -28.36
C ASN A 434 -28.28 9.70 -29.55
N MET A 435 -27.04 9.87 -30.03
CA MET A 435 -26.75 10.67 -31.22
C MET A 435 -27.32 10.03 -32.48
N GLU A 436 -27.24 8.70 -32.64
CA GLU A 436 -27.93 7.99 -33.72
C GLU A 436 -29.44 8.25 -33.69
N VAL A 437 -30.07 8.11 -32.52
CA VAL A 437 -31.52 8.33 -32.35
C VAL A 437 -31.93 9.78 -32.58
N GLU A 438 -31.14 10.76 -32.15
CA GLU A 438 -31.44 12.19 -32.40
C GLU A 438 -31.20 12.60 -33.86
N VAL A 439 -30.17 12.06 -34.53
CA VAL A 439 -29.94 12.26 -35.97
C VAL A 439 -31.08 11.63 -36.80
N GLN A 440 -31.49 10.40 -36.48
CA GLN A 440 -32.66 9.77 -37.11
C GLN A 440 -33.94 10.56 -36.84
N ARG A 441 -34.14 11.08 -35.62
CA ARG A 441 -35.31 11.91 -35.26
C ARG A 441 -35.34 13.23 -36.03
N ALA A 442 -34.21 13.94 -36.11
CA ALA A 442 -34.09 15.20 -36.83
C ALA A 442 -34.30 14.99 -38.33
N GLY A 443 -33.67 13.97 -38.93
CA GLY A 443 -33.91 13.58 -40.32
C GLY A 443 -35.37 13.24 -40.60
N GLN A 444 -36.04 12.48 -39.73
CA GLN A 444 -37.47 12.18 -39.84
C GLN A 444 -38.38 13.38 -39.56
N ALA A 445 -37.96 14.35 -38.74
CA ALA A 445 -38.69 15.59 -38.51
C ALA A 445 -38.62 16.49 -39.75
N TYR A 446 -37.42 16.71 -40.27
CA TYR A 446 -37.19 17.44 -41.51
C TYR A 446 -37.91 16.77 -42.69
N GLN A 447 -37.79 15.45 -42.87
CA GLN A 447 -38.45 14.74 -43.98
C GLN A 447 -39.99 14.79 -43.89
N ARG A 448 -40.59 14.80 -42.68
CA ARG A 448 -42.04 15.05 -42.54
C ARG A 448 -42.41 16.48 -42.89
N LEU A 449 -41.59 17.46 -42.50
CA LEU A 449 -41.80 18.88 -42.79
C LEU A 449 -41.65 19.16 -44.30
N PHE A 450 -40.61 18.63 -44.93
CA PHE A 450 -40.37 18.64 -46.37
C PHE A 450 -41.54 18.02 -47.14
N ASN A 451 -42.00 16.82 -46.78
CA ASN A 451 -43.14 16.19 -47.45
C ASN A 451 -44.46 16.97 -47.26
N GLN A 452 -44.66 17.61 -46.11
CA GLN A 452 -45.80 18.52 -45.91
C GLN A 452 -45.72 19.74 -46.84
N PHE A 453 -44.54 20.28 -47.14
CA PHE A 453 -44.37 21.37 -48.10
C PHE A 453 -44.43 20.91 -49.56
N ALA A 454 -43.82 19.78 -49.92
CA ALA A 454 -43.88 19.21 -51.26
C ALA A 454 -45.32 18.92 -51.71
N ALA A 455 -46.16 18.43 -50.78
CA ALA A 455 -47.59 18.24 -50.99
C ALA A 455 -48.40 19.54 -51.19
N GLN A 456 -47.82 20.71 -50.88
CA GLN A 456 -48.42 22.04 -51.14
C GLN A 456 -47.94 22.64 -52.48
N THR A 457 -46.79 22.21 -53.03
CA THR A 457 -46.18 22.79 -54.23
C THR A 457 -46.43 21.96 -55.50
N ALA A 458 -47.64 22.02 -56.04
CA ALA A 458 -48.14 21.16 -57.13
C ALA A 458 -47.44 21.23 -58.52
N CYS A 459 -46.32 21.96 -58.66
CA CYS A 459 -45.58 22.06 -59.92
C CYS A 459 -44.05 21.92 -59.80
N LEU A 460 -43.46 22.00 -58.61
CA LEU A 460 -42.03 21.71 -58.49
C LEU A 460 -41.82 20.20 -58.56
N GLN A 461 -40.96 19.77 -59.49
CA GLN A 461 -40.18 18.57 -59.26
C GLN A 461 -39.12 18.94 -58.22
N LEU A 462 -39.45 18.79 -56.93
CA LEU A 462 -38.39 18.59 -55.95
C LEU A 462 -37.82 17.20 -56.25
N PRO A 463 -36.49 17.02 -56.30
CA PRO A 463 -35.93 15.68 -56.22
C PRO A 463 -36.36 15.05 -54.88
N ASP A 464 -36.52 13.74 -54.83
CA ASP A 464 -36.81 13.06 -53.57
C ASP A 464 -35.72 13.40 -52.54
N PHE A 465 -36.13 13.82 -51.34
CA PHE A 465 -35.22 14.06 -50.22
C PHE A 465 -34.82 12.71 -49.62
N ASP A 466 -33.93 12.00 -50.31
CA ASP A 466 -33.26 10.78 -49.82
C ASP A 466 -31.98 11.16 -49.06
N PHE A 467 -32.18 11.86 -47.93
CA PHE A 467 -31.13 12.00 -46.92
C PHE A 467 -31.21 10.80 -45.98
N ASP A 468 -30.32 9.84 -46.18
CA ASP A 468 -30.16 8.70 -45.28
C ASP A 468 -29.39 9.12 -44.02
N PRO A 469 -30.05 9.22 -42.84
CA PRO A 469 -29.37 9.65 -41.62
C PRO A 469 -28.40 8.57 -41.12
N SER A 470 -28.61 7.30 -41.47
CA SER A 470 -27.74 6.19 -41.03
C SER A 470 -26.38 6.26 -41.70
N GLN A 471 -26.32 6.59 -42.99
CA GLN A 471 -25.05 6.86 -43.68
C GLN A 471 -24.29 8.07 -43.09
N TYR A 472 -24.99 9.06 -42.53
CA TYR A 472 -24.33 10.20 -41.88
C TYR A 472 -23.81 9.86 -40.49
N VAL A 473 -24.64 9.17 -39.69
CA VAL A 473 -24.23 8.55 -38.41
C VAL A 473 -22.99 7.70 -38.65
N ASP A 474 -23.01 6.80 -39.64
CA ASP A 474 -21.85 5.99 -39.99
C ASP A 474 -20.67 6.84 -40.42
N LYS A 475 -20.76 7.73 -41.42
CA LYS A 475 -19.58 8.52 -41.86
C LYS A 475 -18.97 9.37 -40.73
N SER A 476 -19.79 9.81 -39.76
CA SER A 476 -19.36 10.64 -38.62
C SER A 476 -18.84 9.83 -37.42
N LEU A 477 -19.41 8.66 -37.15
CA LEU A 477 -19.07 7.80 -36.00
C LEU A 477 -18.17 6.62 -36.35
N VAL A 478 -18.10 6.15 -37.61
CA VAL A 478 -17.18 5.10 -38.14
C VAL A 478 -15.73 5.56 -38.17
N GLY A 479 -15.46 6.82 -37.82
CA GLY A 479 -14.30 7.17 -36.99
C GLY A 479 -14.30 6.50 -35.60
N LEU A 480 -14.69 5.21 -35.50
CA LEU A 480 -15.13 4.50 -34.28
C LEU A 480 -14.09 4.47 -33.15
N GLY A 481 -12.82 4.59 -33.52
CA GLY A 481 -11.73 4.76 -32.56
C GLY A 481 -11.74 6.10 -31.83
N ALA A 482 -12.26 7.18 -32.42
CA ALA A 482 -12.11 8.55 -31.90
C ALA A 482 -12.85 8.77 -30.56
N GLY A 483 -14.13 8.42 -30.49
CA GLY A 483 -14.92 8.55 -29.25
C GLY A 483 -14.43 7.60 -28.15
N ALA A 484 -14.20 6.33 -28.49
CA ALA A 484 -13.65 5.34 -27.55
C ALA A 484 -12.24 5.73 -27.06
N ALA A 485 -11.37 6.27 -27.92
CA ALA A 485 -10.06 6.77 -27.54
C ALA A 485 -10.13 8.11 -26.78
N LEU A 486 -11.16 8.93 -26.99
CA LEU A 486 -11.41 10.13 -26.18
C LEU A 486 -11.79 9.74 -24.75
N ALA A 487 -12.79 8.87 -24.58
CA ALA A 487 -13.17 8.33 -23.29
C ALA A 487 -11.99 7.61 -22.59
N ALA A 488 -11.22 6.81 -23.33
CA ALA A 488 -10.03 6.14 -22.78
C ALA A 488 -8.89 7.12 -22.45
N ARG A 489 -8.71 8.22 -23.21
CA ARG A 489 -7.73 9.28 -22.90
C ARG A 489 -8.12 10.08 -21.66
N ILE A 490 -9.40 10.42 -21.52
CA ILE A 490 -9.95 11.05 -20.31
C ILE A 490 -9.74 10.14 -19.11
N ALA A 491 -10.10 8.84 -19.21
CA ALA A 491 -9.85 7.87 -18.15
C ALA A 491 -8.35 7.68 -17.83
N LEU A 492 -7.45 7.78 -18.82
CA LEU A 492 -5.99 7.81 -18.60
C LEU A 492 -5.54 9.05 -17.83
N ALA A 493 -6.06 10.23 -18.20
CA ALA A 493 -5.71 11.51 -17.61
C ALA A 493 -6.24 11.62 -16.16
N ALA A 494 -7.44 11.12 -15.89
CA ALA A 494 -8.14 11.33 -14.61
C ALA A 494 -7.35 10.87 -13.38
N GLY A 495 -6.70 9.71 -13.46
CA GLY A 495 -5.78 9.29 -12.40
C GLY A 495 -4.57 10.22 -12.28
N THR A 496 -3.89 10.50 -13.39
CA THR A 496 -2.61 11.23 -13.38
C THR A 496 -2.75 12.70 -12.98
N ARG A 497 -3.88 13.34 -13.27
CA ARG A 497 -4.19 14.72 -12.87
C ARG A 497 -4.63 14.81 -11.42
N THR A 498 -5.55 13.96 -10.97
CA THR A 498 -5.87 13.79 -9.53
C THR A 498 -4.60 13.58 -8.70
N ALA A 499 -3.66 12.76 -9.19
CA ALA A 499 -2.38 12.49 -8.54
C ALA A 499 -1.36 13.65 -8.59
N THR A 500 -1.49 14.57 -9.55
CA THR A 500 -0.59 15.73 -9.70
C THR A 500 -1.18 17.03 -9.16
N HIS A 501 -2.42 17.02 -8.65
CA HIS A 501 -3.04 18.14 -7.96
C HIS A 501 -2.20 18.64 -6.76
N SER A 502 -2.16 19.95 -6.54
CA SER A 502 -1.20 20.59 -5.62
C SER A 502 -1.39 20.20 -4.15
N GLY A 503 -2.63 19.93 -3.73
CA GLY A 503 -2.96 19.40 -2.40
C GLY A 503 -2.45 17.96 -2.24
N VAL A 504 -2.95 17.07 -3.11
CA VAL A 504 -2.57 15.64 -3.15
C VAL A 504 -1.05 15.45 -3.18
N ARG A 505 -0.30 16.28 -3.93
CA ARG A 505 1.18 16.26 -3.92
C ARG A 505 1.79 16.66 -2.57
N ARG A 506 1.24 17.64 -1.84
CA ARG A 506 1.67 17.95 -0.46
C ARG A 506 1.35 16.78 0.47
N ALA A 507 0.15 16.21 0.39
CA ALA A 507 -0.25 15.05 1.19
C ALA A 507 0.67 13.84 0.94
N ILE A 508 0.99 13.53 -0.32
CA ILE A 508 1.97 12.51 -0.72
C ILE A 508 3.38 12.84 -0.20
N SER A 509 3.80 14.12 -0.17
CA SER A 509 5.09 14.51 0.41
C SER A 509 5.14 14.36 1.95
N ALA A 510 4.01 14.57 2.63
CA ALA A 510 3.86 14.30 4.07
C ALA A 510 3.89 12.79 4.35
N ILE A 511 3.25 11.97 3.51
CA ILE A 511 3.42 10.51 3.56
C ILE A 511 4.87 10.13 3.29
N PHE A 512 5.54 10.70 2.28
CA PHE A 512 6.94 10.39 1.96
C PHE A 512 7.88 10.70 3.12
N THR A 513 7.77 11.88 3.73
CA THR A 513 8.66 12.28 4.84
C THR A 513 8.42 11.44 6.11
N ARG A 514 7.16 11.16 6.47
CA ARG A 514 6.84 10.22 7.57
C ARG A 514 7.26 8.80 7.23
N GLY A 515 7.05 8.40 5.99
CA GLY A 515 7.41 7.11 5.41
C GLY A 515 8.91 6.89 5.41
N VAL A 516 9.72 7.89 5.07
CA VAL A 516 11.20 7.86 5.12
C VAL A 516 11.73 7.97 6.55
N ALA A 517 11.01 8.59 7.50
CA ALA A 517 11.37 8.48 8.91
C ALA A 517 11.19 7.03 9.43
N ARG A 518 10.05 6.39 9.12
CA ARG A 518 9.77 4.98 9.47
C ARG A 518 10.65 4.00 8.69
N ALA A 519 10.78 4.20 7.38
CA ALA A 519 11.61 3.38 6.50
C ALA A 519 13.10 3.61 6.79
N GLY A 520 13.53 4.80 7.20
CA GLY A 520 14.89 5.07 7.66
C GLY A 520 15.27 4.21 8.87
N ALA A 521 14.36 4.12 9.85
CA ALA A 521 14.48 3.17 10.95
C ALA A 521 14.49 1.67 10.52
N VAL A 522 14.24 1.39 9.23
CA VAL A 522 14.38 0.07 8.59
C VAL A 522 15.59 0.00 7.64
N THR A 523 15.96 1.05 6.88
CA THR A 523 16.90 0.97 5.75
C THR A 523 18.02 2.02 5.73
N SER A 524 17.91 3.14 6.44
CA SER A 524 19.10 3.93 6.80
C SER A 524 19.79 3.23 7.99
N GLY A 525 20.41 2.09 7.70
CA GLY A 525 21.10 1.21 8.66
C GLY A 525 20.18 0.32 9.55
N GLY A 526 18.92 0.71 9.75
CA GLY A 526 18.10 0.29 10.89
C GLY A 526 17.73 -1.20 11.05
N ALA A 527 17.45 -1.98 10.00
CA ALA A 527 17.14 -3.42 10.14
C ALA A 527 17.14 -4.21 8.81
N GLY A 528 16.40 -3.71 7.82
CA GLY A 528 16.14 -4.35 6.53
C GLY A 528 17.36 -4.44 5.62
N ALA A 529 18.39 -3.62 5.83
CA ALA A 529 19.69 -3.74 5.14
C ALA A 529 20.40 -5.08 5.46
N VAL A 530 20.14 -5.66 6.65
CA VAL A 530 20.71 -6.95 7.08
C VAL A 530 19.77 -8.12 6.79
N CYS A 531 18.45 -7.90 6.78
CA CYS A 531 17.46 -8.93 6.54
C CYS A 531 16.49 -8.51 5.42
N GLY A 532 16.90 -8.75 4.17
CA GLY A 532 16.16 -8.39 2.94
C GLY A 532 14.90 -9.25 2.70
N PRO A 533 14.82 -10.07 1.62
CA PRO A 533 13.64 -10.90 1.34
C PRO A 533 13.22 -11.89 2.45
N TRP A 534 14.05 -12.06 3.48
CA TRP A 534 13.82 -12.93 4.64
C TRP A 534 13.41 -12.20 5.93
N ALA A 535 13.01 -10.91 5.88
CA ALA A 535 12.56 -10.14 7.05
C ALA A 535 11.53 -10.88 7.94
N ILE A 536 10.65 -11.66 7.32
CA ILE A 536 9.63 -12.52 7.96
C ILE A 536 10.24 -13.56 8.93
N VAL A 537 11.48 -13.99 8.68
CA VAL A 537 12.21 -14.98 9.51
C VAL A 537 13.02 -14.29 10.61
N CYS A 538 13.52 -13.08 10.38
CA CYS A 538 14.20 -12.28 11.40
C CYS A 538 13.23 -11.80 12.50
N THR A 539 11.97 -11.54 12.16
CA THR A 539 10.97 -11.00 13.10
C THR A 539 9.65 -11.79 13.11
N PRO A 540 9.48 -12.77 14.01
CA PRO A 540 8.13 -13.24 14.36
C PRO A 540 7.82 -13.32 15.87
N ALA A 541 8.55 -14.12 16.65
CA ALA A 541 7.94 -14.87 17.77
C ALA A 541 7.59 -14.09 19.06
N ILE A 542 8.24 -12.95 19.36
CA ILE A 542 8.06 -12.22 20.63
C ILE A 542 7.87 -10.71 20.43
N ILE A 543 8.43 -10.13 19.36
CA ILE A 543 8.35 -8.67 19.10
C ILE A 543 7.02 -8.28 18.42
N ALA A 544 6.40 -9.18 17.64
CA ALA A 544 5.24 -8.86 16.81
C ALA A 544 4.05 -8.28 17.59
N THR A 545 3.79 -8.71 18.83
CA THR A 545 2.68 -8.17 19.64
C THR A 545 2.93 -6.74 20.14
N VAL A 546 4.19 -6.35 20.33
CA VAL A 546 4.58 -4.99 20.75
C VAL A 546 4.63 -4.06 19.53
N TRP A 547 5.11 -4.57 18.40
CA TRP A 547 5.21 -3.78 17.17
C TRP A 547 3.83 -3.55 16.53
N LEU A 548 3.01 -4.60 16.33
CA LEU A 548 1.67 -4.46 15.74
C LEU A 548 0.73 -3.57 16.58
N SER A 549 0.86 -3.56 17.91
CA SER A 549 0.06 -2.67 18.76
C SER A 549 0.53 -1.21 18.70
N THR A 550 1.85 -0.97 18.58
CA THR A 550 2.42 0.36 18.37
C THR A 550 2.07 0.90 16.98
N ASP A 551 2.27 0.10 15.93
CA ASP A 551 1.89 0.41 14.55
C ASP A 551 0.40 0.73 14.44
N TYR A 552 -0.47 -0.10 15.02
CA TYR A 552 -1.92 0.11 14.98
C TYR A 552 -2.32 1.42 15.67
N GLY A 553 -1.73 1.74 16.82
CA GLY A 553 -1.98 2.98 17.55
C GLY A 553 -1.52 4.22 16.78
N LEU A 554 -0.31 4.19 16.23
CA LEU A 554 0.23 5.26 15.38
C LEU A 554 -0.57 5.42 14.09
N ASN A 555 -0.99 4.32 13.47
CA ASN A 555 -1.78 4.32 12.25
C ASN A 555 -3.18 4.92 12.48
N LYS A 556 -3.89 4.53 13.54
CA LYS A 556 -5.20 5.11 13.87
C LYS A 556 -5.13 6.59 14.25
N ALA A 557 -4.01 7.05 14.82
CA ALA A 557 -3.78 8.48 15.02
C ALA A 557 -3.50 9.23 13.70
N ASP A 558 -2.71 8.64 12.79
CA ASP A 558 -2.38 9.22 11.48
C ASP A 558 -3.62 9.30 10.56
N GLU A 559 -4.45 8.26 10.55
CA GLU A 559 -5.76 8.24 9.87
C GLU A 559 -6.67 9.35 10.39
N ALA A 560 -6.90 9.40 11.72
CA ALA A 560 -7.80 10.38 12.33
C ALA A 560 -7.36 11.84 12.15
N LEU A 561 -6.08 12.10 11.86
CA LEU A 561 -5.55 13.44 11.63
C LEU A 561 -5.46 13.85 10.15
N ASN A 562 -5.38 12.90 9.20
CA ASN A 562 -5.06 13.21 7.80
C ASN A 562 -6.05 12.65 6.77
N ARG A 563 -6.93 11.70 7.14
CA ARG A 563 -7.88 11.05 6.21
C ARG A 563 -8.82 12.06 5.57
N GLU A 564 -9.50 12.88 6.36
CA GLU A 564 -10.50 13.84 5.87
C GLU A 564 -9.88 14.95 5.02
N SER A 565 -8.69 15.46 5.36
CA SER A 565 -8.00 16.46 4.55
C SER A 565 -7.56 15.89 3.19
N MET A 566 -7.05 14.66 3.18
CA MET A 566 -6.63 13.98 1.95
C MET A 566 -7.85 13.65 1.07
N LYS A 567 -8.96 13.22 1.68
CA LYS A 567 -10.23 13.03 0.98
C LYS A 567 -10.71 14.33 0.34
N ALA A 568 -10.75 15.43 1.08
CA ALA A 568 -11.17 16.73 0.55
C ALA A 568 -10.32 17.19 -0.64
N GLU A 569 -8.98 17.06 -0.56
CA GLU A 569 -8.06 17.44 -1.65
C GLU A 569 -8.16 16.54 -2.90
N MET A 570 -8.56 15.27 -2.73
CA MET A 570 -8.80 14.32 -3.82
C MET A 570 -10.18 14.51 -4.47
N MET A 571 -11.23 14.70 -3.66
CA MET A 571 -12.59 14.96 -4.15
C MET A 571 -12.67 16.28 -4.92
N ALA A 572 -11.96 17.33 -4.46
CA ALA A 572 -11.85 18.58 -5.20
C ALA A 572 -11.19 18.39 -6.58
N ALA A 573 -10.10 17.61 -6.65
CA ALA A 573 -9.43 17.33 -7.91
C ALA A 573 -10.31 16.51 -8.89
N LEU A 574 -11.10 15.55 -8.38
CA LEU A 574 -12.08 14.82 -9.21
C LEU A 574 -13.22 15.72 -9.70
N ALA A 575 -13.67 16.71 -8.92
CA ALA A 575 -14.71 17.64 -9.34
C ALA A 575 -14.24 18.58 -10.46
N ASP A 576 -13.02 19.11 -10.36
CA ASP A 576 -12.39 19.90 -11.43
C ASP A 576 -12.24 19.07 -12.73
N GLU A 577 -11.82 17.81 -12.60
CA GLU A 577 -11.65 16.86 -13.72
C GLU A 577 -12.99 16.44 -14.35
N GLN A 578 -14.04 16.29 -13.55
CA GLN A 578 -15.41 16.03 -14.01
C GLN A 578 -15.90 17.20 -14.87
N ALA A 579 -15.66 18.44 -14.45
CA ALA A 579 -16.02 19.63 -15.22
C ALA A 579 -15.26 19.73 -16.55
N GLU A 580 -13.94 19.44 -16.56
CA GLU A 580 -13.15 19.38 -17.81
C GLU A 580 -13.66 18.24 -18.73
N THR A 581 -14.05 17.11 -18.15
CA THR A 581 -14.61 15.96 -18.88
C THR A 581 -15.94 16.31 -19.56
N VAL A 582 -16.88 16.93 -18.84
CA VAL A 582 -18.16 17.41 -19.40
C VAL A 582 -17.90 18.40 -20.54
N ALA A 583 -17.03 19.40 -20.34
CA ALA A 583 -16.72 20.38 -21.36
C ALA A 583 -16.07 19.75 -22.61
N THR A 584 -15.18 18.78 -22.43
CA THR A 584 -14.48 18.08 -23.52
C THR A 584 -15.43 17.20 -24.33
N LEU A 585 -16.29 16.42 -23.66
CA LEU A 585 -17.27 15.58 -24.34
C LEU A 585 -18.36 16.41 -25.02
N TYR A 586 -18.82 17.49 -24.38
CA TYR A 586 -19.75 18.43 -25.01
C TYR A 586 -19.15 19.05 -26.27
N ALA A 587 -17.92 19.57 -26.22
CA ALA A 587 -17.26 20.15 -27.39
C ALA A 587 -16.97 19.13 -28.52
N PHE A 588 -16.87 17.84 -28.20
CA PHE A 588 -16.77 16.77 -29.20
C PHE A 588 -18.11 16.48 -29.87
N TYR A 589 -19.16 16.21 -29.09
CA TYR A 589 -20.48 15.86 -29.64
C TYR A 589 -21.24 17.04 -30.23
N ALA A 590 -21.10 18.24 -29.66
CA ALA A 590 -21.66 19.47 -30.24
C ALA A 590 -21.08 19.70 -31.63
N ARG A 591 -19.78 19.46 -31.87
CA ARG A 591 -19.20 19.56 -33.22
C ARG A 591 -19.82 18.57 -34.21
N ILE A 592 -20.06 17.33 -33.80
CA ILE A 592 -20.73 16.33 -34.66
C ILE A 592 -22.16 16.79 -34.99
N LEU A 593 -22.86 17.37 -34.02
CA LEU A 593 -24.20 17.91 -34.18
C LEU A 593 -24.22 19.17 -35.08
N ASP A 594 -23.28 20.09 -34.88
CA ASP A 594 -23.07 21.29 -35.70
C ASP A 594 -22.79 20.91 -37.17
N GLN A 595 -21.93 19.90 -37.40
CA GLN A 595 -21.62 19.38 -38.73
C GLN A 595 -22.86 18.73 -39.38
N PHE A 596 -23.61 17.92 -38.63
CA PHE A 596 -24.88 17.34 -39.10
C PHE A 596 -25.89 18.41 -39.53
N TYR A 597 -26.13 19.43 -38.70
CA TYR A 597 -27.06 20.50 -39.05
C TYR A 597 -26.54 21.41 -40.18
N ALA A 598 -25.23 21.63 -40.27
CA ALA A 598 -24.62 22.35 -41.39
C ALA A 598 -24.72 21.57 -42.72
N GLU A 599 -24.61 20.24 -42.70
CA GLU A 599 -24.79 19.40 -43.90
C GLU A 599 -26.27 19.21 -44.26
N LEU A 600 -27.19 19.23 -43.30
CA LEU A 600 -28.64 19.37 -43.59
C LEU A 600 -28.93 20.71 -44.28
N ASP A 601 -28.37 21.82 -43.79
CA ASP A 601 -28.52 23.14 -44.42
C ASP A 601 -27.84 23.20 -45.80
N GLU A 602 -26.65 22.62 -45.98
CA GLU A 602 -26.02 22.52 -47.30
C GLU A 602 -26.82 21.60 -48.25
N HIS A 603 -27.39 20.50 -47.76
CA HIS A 603 -28.26 19.64 -48.58
C HIS A 603 -29.57 20.35 -48.95
N GLN A 604 -30.18 21.08 -48.02
CA GLN A 604 -31.30 21.98 -48.28
C GLN A 604 -30.91 23.00 -49.36
N ASN A 605 -29.83 23.75 -49.21
CA ASN A 605 -29.40 24.78 -50.16
C ASN A 605 -28.95 24.20 -51.52
N ARG A 606 -28.55 22.91 -51.57
CA ARG A 606 -28.26 22.17 -52.80
C ARG A 606 -29.51 21.58 -53.47
N GLN A 607 -30.59 21.27 -52.75
CA GLN A 607 -31.87 20.81 -53.33
C GLN A 607 -32.88 21.95 -53.58
N PHE A 608 -32.85 23.02 -52.79
CA PHE A 608 -33.61 24.26 -52.93
C PHE A 608 -32.66 25.41 -53.28
N ASN A 609 -32.26 25.52 -54.55
CA ASN A 609 -31.51 26.68 -55.02
C ASN A 609 -32.48 27.60 -55.78
N ILE A 610 -32.87 28.73 -55.17
CA ILE A 610 -33.84 29.69 -55.77
C ILE A 610 -33.42 30.15 -57.18
N LEU A 611 -32.12 30.16 -57.51
CA LEU A 611 -31.62 30.52 -58.85
C LEU A 611 -31.64 29.37 -59.86
N ARG A 612 -31.69 28.10 -59.41
CA ARG A 612 -31.82 26.90 -60.25
C ARG A 612 -33.28 26.49 -60.43
N ASP A 613 -34.03 26.49 -59.33
CA ASP A 613 -35.34 25.84 -59.19
C ASP A 613 -36.49 26.87 -59.21
N GLY A 614 -36.19 28.13 -58.88
CA GLY A 614 -37.11 29.26 -58.99
C GLY A 614 -37.03 30.04 -60.32
N VAL A 615 -36.04 29.75 -61.18
CA VAL A 615 -35.82 30.46 -62.45
C VAL A 615 -35.49 29.52 -63.62
N ARG A 616 -36.52 28.83 -64.11
CA ARG A 616 -36.68 28.50 -65.53
C ARG A 616 -38.04 29.02 -65.99
#